data_AF-A4TYX7-F1
#
_entry.id   AF-A4TYX7-F1
#
_cell.length_a   1.000
_cell.length_b   1.000
_cell.length_c   1.000
_cell.angle_alpha   90.00
_cell.angle_beta   90.00
_cell.angle_gamma   90.00
#
_symmetry.space_group_name_H-M   'P 1'
#
loop_
_entity.id
_entity.type
_entity.pdbx_description
1 polymer ?
#
loop_
_entity_poly.entity_id
_entity_poly.type
_entity_poly.pdbx_seq_one_letter_code
_entity_poly.pdbx_strand_id
1 'polypeptide(L)' 'MHQLLSDMRRLSELLEAECADRPFDRSQAHTLASHLAETCPEMGQTMRRISDRMRGEAR' A
#
# COMPACT_ATOMS: atom_id res chain seq x y z
N MET A 1 12.47 -0.01 12.14
CA MET A 1 13.12 0.10 10.81
C MET A 1 12.98 -1.18 9.98
N HIS A 2 13.31 -2.37 10.50
CA HIS A 2 13.10 -3.64 9.77
C HIS A 2 11.64 -3.89 9.36
N GLN A 3 10.67 -3.58 10.23
CA GLN A 3 9.24 -3.74 9.90
C GLN A 3 8.80 -2.86 8.73
N LEU A 4 9.19 -1.57 8.74
CA LEU A 4 8.84 -0.63 7.67
C LEU A 4 9.34 -1.10 6.30
N LEU A 5 10.57 -1.59 6.24
CA LEU A 5 11.15 -2.11 4.99
C LEU A 5 10.42 -3.37 4.50
N SER A 6 10.03 -4.26 5.42
CA SER A 6 9.22 -5.44 5.09
C SER A 6 7.84 -5.04 4.56
N ASP A 7 7.19 -4.07 5.19
CA ASP A 7 5.87 -3.59 4.78
C ASP A 7 5.91 -2.89 3.41
N MET A 8 6.96 -2.08 3.16
CA MET A 8 7.19 -1.45 1.86
C MET A 8 7.42 -2.49 0.76
N ARG A 9 8.27 -3.49 1.02
CA ARG A 9 8.51 -4.58 0.07
C ARG A 9 7.23 -5.34 -0.22
N ARG A 10 6.46 -5.69 0.81
CA ARG A 10 5.21 -6.43 0.66
C ARG A 10 4.17 -5.63 -0.13
N LEU A 11 4.06 -4.32 0.13
CA LEU A 11 3.19 -3.44 -0.64
C LEU A 11 3.62 -3.37 -2.12
N SER A 12 4.92 -3.30 -2.41
CA SER A 12 5.44 -3.35 -3.79
C SER A 12 5.04 -4.64 -4.49
N GLU A 13 5.23 -5.79 -3.85
CA GLU A 13 4.88 -7.10 -4.41
C GLU A 13 3.38 -7.21 -4.76
N LEU A 14 2.51 -6.63 -3.92
CA LEU A 14 1.07 -6.60 -4.18
C LEU A 14 0.72 -5.69 -5.36
N LEU A 15 1.31 -4.49 -5.43
CA LEU A 15 1.07 -3.56 -6.54
C LEU A 15 1.60 -4.10 -7.86
N GLU A 16 2.73 -4.80 -7.85
CA GLU A 16 3.27 -5.50 -9.02
C GLU A 16 2.39 -6.67 -9.45
N ALA A 17 1.74 -7.36 -8.52
CA ALA A 17 0.75 -8.38 -8.84
C ALA A 17 -0.47 -7.77 -9.53
N GLU A 18 -1.00 -6.64 -9.03
CA GLU A 18 -2.10 -5.89 -9.67
C GLU A 18 -1.74 -5.45 -11.09
N CYS A 19 -0.56 -4.86 -11.29
CA CYS A 19 -0.09 -4.43 -12.61
C CYS A 19 0.12 -5.59 -13.60
N ALA A 20 0.41 -6.79 -13.10
CA ALA A 20 0.63 -7.99 -13.90
C ALA A 20 -0.65 -8.84 -14.10
N ASP A 21 -1.82 -8.32 -13.72
CA ASP A 21 -3.10 -9.05 -13.75
C ASP A 21 -3.07 -10.39 -12.99
N ARG A 22 -2.23 -10.45 -11.95
CA ARG A 22 -2.12 -11.60 -11.03
C ARG A 22 -3.09 -11.42 -9.86
N PRO A 23 -3.38 -12.50 -9.10
CA PRO A 23 -4.17 -12.38 -7.88
C PRO A 23 -3.65 -11.26 -6.97
N PHE A 24 -4.52 -10.30 -6.69
CA PHE A 24 -4.20 -9.09 -5.95
C PHE A 24 -5.12 -8.94 -4.74
N ASP A 25 -4.54 -8.92 -3.55
CA ASP A 25 -5.27 -8.68 -2.31
C ASP A 25 -5.34 -7.18 -2.02
N ARG A 26 -6.43 -6.57 -2.46
CA ARG A 26 -6.73 -5.15 -2.27
C ARG A 26 -6.84 -4.75 -0.79
N SER A 27 -7.36 -5.64 0.05
CA SER A 27 -7.53 -5.38 1.49
C SER A 27 -6.18 -5.35 2.20
N GLN A 28 -5.29 -6.29 1.86
CA GLN A 28 -3.93 -6.31 2.37
C GLN A 28 -3.15 -5.07 1.90
N ALA A 29 -3.27 -4.69 0.63
CA ALA A 29 -2.61 -3.50 0.09
C ALA A 29 -3.10 -2.21 0.79
N HIS A 30 -4.41 -2.08 1.03
CA HIS A 30 -4.97 -0.98 1.81
C HIS A 30 -4.37 -0.90 3.22
N THR A 31 -4.35 -2.02 3.93
CA THR A 31 -3.85 -2.08 5.32
C THR A 31 -2.38 -1.67 5.41
N LEU A 32 -1.53 -2.18 4.51
CA LEU A 32 -0.11 -1.83 4.48
C LEU A 32 0.11 -0.37 4.12
N ALA A 33 -0.61 0.16 3.12
CA ALA A 33 -0.51 1.55 2.74
C ALA A 33 -0.97 2.50 3.86
N SER A 34 -2.05 2.18 4.57
CA SER A 34 -2.49 2.94 5.76
C SER A 34 -1.45 2.93 6.86
N HIS A 35 -0.88 1.76 7.18
CA HIS A 35 0.15 1.66 8.21
C HIS A 35 1.43 2.44 7.85
N LEU A 36 1.89 2.34 6.61
CA LEU A 36 3.04 3.10 6.11
C LEU A 36 2.78 4.61 6.11
N ALA A 37 1.54 5.03 5.84
CA ALA A 37 1.14 6.42 5.88
C ALA A 37 1.19 7.04 7.28
N GLU A 38 0.91 6.26 8.32
CA GLU A 38 0.99 6.67 9.72
C GLU A 38 2.43 6.66 10.23
N THR A 39 3.24 5.71 9.76
CA THR A 39 4.57 5.45 10.30
C THR A 39 5.67 6.32 9.67
N CYS A 40 5.50 6.75 8.41
CA CYS A 40 6.49 7.56 7.69
C CYS A 40 5.87 8.87 7.15
N PRO A 41 6.05 10.01 7.84
CA PRO A 41 5.46 11.29 7.44
C PRO A 41 5.89 11.75 6.05
N GLU A 42 7.14 11.50 5.67
CA GLU A 42 7.72 11.87 4.37
C GLU A 42 7.04 11.15 3.19
N MET A 43 6.63 9.90 3.42
CA MET A 43 5.91 9.08 2.44
C MET A 43 4.40 9.10 2.64
N GLY A 44 3.93 9.77 3.71
CA GLY A 44 2.56 9.69 4.21
C GLY A 44 1.52 10.09 3.18
N GLN A 45 1.78 11.16 2.42
CA GLN A 45 0.84 11.62 1.38
C GLN A 45 0.70 10.60 0.24
N THR A 46 1.81 10.01 -0.22
CA THR A 46 1.80 9.00 -1.27
C THR A 46 1.08 7.75 -0.81
N MET A 47 1.38 7.29 0.41
CA MET A 47 0.77 6.10 0.98
C MET A 47 -0.73 6.26 1.24
N ARG A 48 -1.19 7.45 1.66
CA ARG A 48 -2.63 7.75 1.77
C ARG A 48 -3.34 7.65 0.43
N ARG A 49 -2.78 8.23 -0.65
CA ARG A 49 -3.37 8.12 -1.99
C ARG A 49 -3.51 6.66 -2.44
N ILE A 50 -2.50 5.84 -2.17
CA ILE A 50 -2.55 4.40 -2.46
C ILE A 50 -3.64 3.74 -1.62
N SER A 51 -3.67 4.01 -0.32
CA SER A 51 -4.67 3.48 0.61
C SER A 51 -6.11 3.85 0.19
N ASP A 52 -6.36 5.10 -0.16
CA ASP A 52 -7.67 5.60 -0.59
C ASP A 52 -8.10 4.96 -1.93
N ARG A 53 -7.15 4.82 -2.89
CA ARG A 53 -7.38 4.03 -4.12
C ARG A 53 -7.85 2.63 -3.78
N MET A 54 -7.20 1.98 -2.80
CA MET A 54 -7.55 0.62 -2.40
C MET A 54 -8.89 0.52 -1.68
N ARG A 55 -9.27 1.54 -0.88
CA ARG A 55 -10.59 1.63 -0.23
C ARG A 55 -11.73 1.76 -1.25
N GLY A 56 -11.43 2.14 -2.50
CA GLY A 56 -12.42 2.33 -3.56
C GLY A 56 -12.99 3.74 -3.63
N GLU A 57 -12.40 4.69 -2.91
CA GLU A 57 -12.76 6.11 -2.98
C GLU A 57 -11.96 6.81 -4.08
N ALA A 58 -12.40 6.57 -5.30
CA ALA A 58 -12.23 7.48 -6.43
C ALA A 58 -13.42 7.26 -7.37
N ARG A 59 -14.57 7.83 -6.99
CA ARG A 59 -15.59 8.25 -7.94
C ARG A 59 -15.53 9.76 -8.09
#